data_AF-A0A953UWA4-F1
#
_entry.id   AF-A0A953UWA4-F1
#
_cell.length_a   1.000
_cell.length_b   1.000
_cell.length_c   1.000
_cell.angle_alpha   90.00
_cell.angle_beta   90.00
_cell.angle_gamma   90.00
#
_symmetry.space_group_name_H-M   'P 1'
#
loop_
_entity.id
_entity.type
_entity.pdbx_description
1 polymer ?
#
loop_
_entity_poly.entity_id
_entity_poly.type
_entity_poly.pdbx_seq_one_letter_code
_entity_poly.pdbx_strand_id
1 'polypeptide(L)'
;MSEKSKPQKPFSRRSFIQTAAMTAATLALPGCSRKEKPVLSTLTGDFDPLRSYPYRGWEDFYRKIWTWDKVVRSTHSANCTGSCSWKVYVRNGVMVREEQAADYPRINEDLPDYNPRGCQKGGCFVEYVYSPQRLRYPLIRTGERGEGKWRRATWDEALTLVAEKLLDNVYNHGPDTNTFFSVIPAMSPVSFCAGSRLAHYIGGVFLSFYDWYCDLPPGEPLTWGVQTEACECADWFNSKYIVLWGSNISQTRIPDAHFAYEARYNGAKIVCISPDYNASATHADLYFRINPGTDGILALGVAKFLIDQDLIDAPYVKEQTDLPLLVLSGTKRFLRESDLKNGGKEDIFYFWDTKQQHAVPVPGSMGSDQKTIQLNGADPALAGTFQVQLADGKSAEVTTVFELLKKELTQYTLDKVAARTGLPVREIELFAKELGTRKPAMIIHGAGTNHWFHNDLINRSFILLVALTGNIGKNGGGFNHYVGQERIWPEQGFFKLAFPETRKKQRFQNTTLWSYVHSTSKDPHLYNGKPIEWYIQESVKNGWMPLWP
;
A
#
# COMPACT_ATOMS: atom_id res chain seq x y z
N MET A 1 -39.80 12.34 64.50
CA MET A 1 -38.67 13.12 63.94
C MET A 1 -38.43 12.66 62.51
N SER A 2 -38.57 13.59 61.57
CA SER A 2 -37.92 13.66 60.24
C SER A 2 -38.88 14.44 59.32
N GLU A 3 -38.72 15.76 59.32
CA GLU A 3 -39.40 16.67 58.42
C GLU A 3 -39.03 16.36 56.97
N LYS A 4 -40.04 16.04 56.16
CA LYS A 4 -39.91 16.04 54.70
C LYS A 4 -39.72 17.49 54.24
N SER A 5 -38.50 17.84 53.82
CA SER A 5 -38.23 19.13 53.17
C SER A 5 -39.00 19.20 51.85
N LYS A 6 -39.85 20.22 51.71
CA LYS A 6 -40.54 20.53 50.45
C LYS A 6 -39.50 21.07 49.45
N PRO A 7 -39.58 20.72 48.15
CA PRO A 7 -38.67 21.27 47.15
C PRO A 7 -38.92 22.78 47.01
N GLN A 8 -37.88 23.58 47.22
CA GLN A 8 -37.89 25.01 46.89
C GLN A 8 -38.14 25.16 45.38
N LYS A 9 -39.26 25.79 45.01
CA LYS A 9 -39.51 26.18 43.62
C LYS A 9 -38.42 27.16 43.17
N PRO A 10 -37.82 27.00 41.98
CA PRO A 10 -36.81 27.93 41.48
C PRO A 10 -37.45 29.32 41.29
N PHE A 11 -36.69 30.36 41.64
CA PHE A 11 -37.10 31.76 41.53
C PHE A 11 -37.48 32.06 40.07
N SER A 12 -38.78 32.12 39.78
CA SER A 12 -39.26 32.25 38.40
C SER A 12 -39.06 33.68 37.90
N ARG A 13 -38.97 33.88 36.57
CA ARG A 13 -38.92 35.22 35.95
C ARG A 13 -40.07 36.13 36.43
N ARG A 14 -41.22 35.55 36.76
CA ARG A 14 -42.39 36.23 37.34
C ARG A 14 -42.14 36.67 38.78
N SER A 15 -41.52 35.81 39.59
CA SER A 15 -41.09 36.10 40.97
C SER A 15 -40.01 37.19 41.00
N PHE A 16 -39.09 37.17 40.03
CA PHE A 16 -38.08 38.23 39.86
C PHE A 16 -38.70 39.57 39.51
N ILE A 17 -39.63 39.63 38.55
CA ILE A 17 -40.33 40.88 38.19
C ILE A 17 -41.15 41.42 39.38
N GLN A 18 -41.84 40.54 40.12
CA GLN A 18 -42.59 40.93 41.32
C GLN A 18 -41.68 41.48 42.42
N THR A 19 -40.53 40.85 42.64
CA THR A 19 -39.55 41.29 43.64
C THR A 19 -38.89 42.59 43.20
N ALA A 20 -38.47 42.71 41.93
CA ALA A 20 -37.90 43.93 41.37
C ALA A 20 -38.88 45.11 41.38
N ALA A 21 -40.17 44.87 41.15
CA ALA A 21 -41.21 45.89 41.29
C ALA A 21 -41.36 46.36 42.75
N MET A 22 -41.29 45.44 43.72
CA MET A 22 -41.28 45.80 45.15
C MET A 22 -40.00 46.53 45.56
N THR A 23 -38.84 46.13 45.05
CA THR A 23 -37.54 46.77 45.33
C THR A 23 -37.45 48.16 44.71
N ALA A 24 -37.95 48.34 43.48
CA ALA A 24 -38.04 49.65 42.84
C ALA A 24 -38.97 50.61 43.58
N ALA A 25 -40.08 50.09 44.15
CA ALA A 25 -40.96 50.87 45.01
C ALA A 25 -40.30 51.27 46.34
N THR A 26 -39.38 50.46 46.88
CA THR A 26 -38.62 50.78 48.10
C THR A 26 -37.43 51.71 47.85
N LEU A 27 -36.83 51.66 46.66
CA LEU A 27 -35.74 52.56 46.24
C LEU A 27 -36.23 53.95 45.76
N ALA A 28 -37.54 54.11 45.52
CA ALA A 28 -38.16 55.40 45.24
C ALA A 28 -38.41 56.26 46.50
N LEU A 29 -38.07 55.75 47.69
CA LEU A 29 -38.05 56.53 48.93
C LEU A 29 -36.81 57.45 48.91
N PRO A 30 -36.99 58.78 49.00
CA PRO A 30 -35.89 59.73 48.78
C PRO A 30 -34.95 59.71 49.98
N GLY A 31 -33.76 59.12 49.81
CA GLY A 31 -32.74 59.19 50.84
C GLY A 31 -31.63 58.17 50.78
N CYS A 32 -30.92 58.02 49.66
CA CYS A 32 -29.57 57.44 49.70
C CYS A 32 -28.62 58.15 48.71
N SER A 33 -27.49 58.58 49.26
CA SER A 33 -26.54 59.51 48.69
C SER A 33 -25.69 58.94 47.55
N ARG A 34 -25.14 59.85 46.74
CA ARG A 34 -24.22 59.69 45.60
C ARG A 34 -22.89 58.95 45.89
N LYS A 35 -22.74 58.25 47.01
CA LYS A 35 -21.52 57.51 47.41
C LYS A 35 -21.52 56.02 47.03
N GLU A 36 -22.61 55.48 46.51
CA GLU A 36 -22.65 54.12 45.97
C GLU A 36 -22.34 54.16 44.47
N LYS A 37 -21.06 54.24 44.12
CA LYS A 37 -20.63 53.81 42.78
C LYS A 37 -20.95 52.31 42.69
N PRO A 38 -21.76 51.84 41.72
CA PRO A 38 -21.95 50.41 41.54
C PRO A 38 -20.59 49.77 41.28
N VAL A 39 -20.31 48.76 42.08
CA VAL A 39 -19.12 47.93 42.13
C VAL A 39 -18.77 47.46 40.72
N LEU A 40 -17.81 48.12 40.07
CA LEU A 40 -17.22 47.67 38.80
C LEU A 40 -16.20 46.53 39.01
N SER A 41 -15.92 46.17 40.26
CA SER A 41 -15.05 45.02 40.60
C SER A 41 -15.73 43.66 40.43
N THR A 42 -17.03 43.60 40.16
CA THR A 42 -17.71 42.35 39.72
C THR A 42 -17.39 41.96 38.28
N LEU A 43 -16.75 42.83 37.51
CA LEU A 43 -16.34 42.58 36.11
C LEU A 43 -14.85 42.28 35.96
N THR A 44 -14.07 42.24 37.04
CA THR A 44 -12.60 42.07 37.01
C THR A 44 -12.11 40.80 37.71
N GLY A 45 -12.90 39.71 37.69
CA GLY A 45 -12.47 38.36 38.03
C GLY A 45 -12.58 37.42 36.82
N ASP A 46 -12.22 36.13 36.98
CA ASP A 46 -12.49 35.07 36.00
C ASP A 46 -14.01 34.93 35.77
N PHE A 47 -14.60 35.87 35.04
CA PHE A 47 -15.99 35.82 34.64
C PHE A 47 -16.10 34.84 33.48
N ASP A 48 -16.27 33.57 33.83
CA ASP A 48 -16.77 32.55 32.91
C ASP A 48 -18.31 32.63 32.92
N PRO A 49 -18.94 33.28 31.92
CA PRO A 49 -20.40 33.41 31.84
C PRO A 49 -21.11 32.05 31.73
N LEU A 50 -20.38 30.96 31.41
CA LEU A 50 -20.93 29.61 31.33
C LEU A 50 -20.99 28.92 32.70
N ARG A 51 -20.10 29.27 33.64
CA ARG A 51 -20.16 28.76 35.04
C ARG A 51 -21.31 29.36 35.83
N SER A 52 -21.68 30.61 35.52
CA SER A 52 -22.71 31.38 36.22
C SER A 52 -24.09 31.33 35.53
N TYR A 53 -24.24 30.56 34.45
CA TYR A 53 -25.50 30.49 33.71
C TYR A 53 -26.61 29.79 34.53
N PRO A 54 -27.75 30.44 34.80
CA PRO A 54 -28.76 29.92 35.73
C PRO A 54 -29.56 28.73 35.20
N TYR A 55 -29.51 28.46 33.89
CA TYR A 55 -30.29 27.40 33.23
C TYR A 55 -29.41 26.51 32.37
N ARG A 56 -28.68 25.57 32.97
CA ARG A 56 -27.81 24.63 32.22
C ARG A 56 -28.48 23.30 31.84
N GLY A 57 -29.76 23.13 32.17
CA GLY A 57 -30.52 21.90 31.85
C GLY A 57 -30.71 21.66 30.34
N TRP A 58 -30.63 22.68 29.49
CA TRP A 58 -30.65 22.48 28.04
C TRP A 58 -29.40 21.73 27.53
N GLU A 59 -28.28 21.79 28.26
CA GLU A 59 -27.07 21.04 27.91
C GLU A 59 -27.33 19.53 27.97
N ASP A 60 -28.28 19.07 28.79
CA ASP A 60 -28.66 17.66 28.88
C ASP A 60 -29.26 17.13 27.57
N PHE A 61 -29.82 18.00 26.72
CA PHE A 61 -30.23 17.60 25.38
C PHE A 61 -29.02 17.06 24.58
N TYR A 62 -27.92 17.81 24.55
CA TYR A 62 -26.69 17.40 23.85
C TYR A 62 -25.99 16.25 24.57
N ARG A 63 -25.94 16.25 25.91
CA ARG A 63 -25.39 15.11 26.67
C ARG A 63 -26.13 13.82 26.32
N LYS A 64 -27.46 13.86 26.24
CA LYS A 64 -28.29 12.70 25.87
C LYS A 64 -28.12 12.27 24.41
N ILE A 65 -27.65 13.13 23.50
CA ILE A 65 -27.28 12.69 22.14
C ILE A 65 -26.06 11.79 22.21
N TRP A 66 -25.08 12.16 23.05
CA TRP A 66 -23.81 11.43 23.22
C TRP A 66 -23.85 10.39 24.36
N THR A 67 -24.85 9.51 24.33
CA THR A 67 -24.99 8.35 25.22
C THR A 67 -25.28 7.08 24.43
N TRP A 68 -24.84 5.93 24.94
CA TRP A 68 -24.99 4.61 24.31
C TRP A 68 -25.16 3.52 25.36
N ASP A 69 -25.70 2.37 24.95
CA ASP A 69 -25.88 1.20 25.81
C ASP A 69 -24.61 0.35 25.86
N LYS A 70 -23.90 0.26 24.73
CA LYS A 70 -22.65 -0.49 24.61
C LYS A 70 -21.77 0.03 23.49
N VAL A 71 -20.49 -0.33 23.57
CA VAL A 71 -19.49 -0.09 22.54
C VAL A 71 -18.89 -1.43 22.12
N VAL A 72 -18.79 -1.67 20.81
CA VAL A 72 -18.26 -2.91 20.24
C VAL A 72 -17.03 -2.58 19.39
N ARG A 73 -15.96 -3.36 19.50
CA ARG A 73 -14.79 -3.21 18.62
C ARG A 73 -15.10 -3.81 17.26
N SER A 74 -14.79 -3.07 16.19
CA SER A 74 -14.86 -3.56 14.82
C SER A 74 -13.79 -2.91 13.93
N THR A 75 -13.84 -3.22 12.64
CA THR A 75 -13.00 -2.65 11.58
C THR A 75 -13.79 -2.63 10.27
N HIS A 76 -13.27 -1.96 9.24
CA HIS A 76 -13.87 -1.94 7.91
C HIS A 76 -13.17 -2.93 6.99
N SER A 77 -13.91 -3.95 6.56
CA SER A 77 -13.43 -4.93 5.57
C SER A 77 -13.51 -4.39 4.15
N ALA A 78 -12.71 -3.35 3.87
CA ALA A 78 -12.57 -2.73 2.57
C ALA A 78 -11.09 -2.73 2.15
N ASN A 79 -10.83 -2.88 0.85
CA ASN A 79 -9.47 -2.87 0.29
C ASN A 79 -8.89 -1.45 0.31
N CYS A 80 -8.46 -0.99 1.49
CA CYS A 80 -8.01 0.38 1.72
C CYS A 80 -6.65 0.50 2.43
N THR A 81 -6.07 -0.63 2.83
CA THR A 81 -4.86 -0.78 3.69
C THR A 81 -4.95 -0.18 5.09
N GLY A 82 -6.03 0.55 5.40
CA GLY A 82 -6.14 1.27 6.66
C GLY A 82 -6.13 0.35 7.87
N SER A 83 -6.81 -0.80 7.80
CA SER A 83 -6.94 -1.76 8.92
C SER A 83 -7.26 -1.08 10.27
N CYS A 84 -8.10 -0.03 10.21
CA CYS A 84 -8.35 0.87 11.33
C CYS A 84 -9.32 0.22 12.32
N SER A 85 -9.03 0.29 13.62
CA SER A 85 -9.89 -0.22 14.67
C SER A 85 -10.87 0.85 15.08
N TRP A 86 -12.14 0.48 15.18
CA TRP A 86 -13.25 1.38 15.49
C TRP A 86 -14.02 0.90 16.72
N LYS A 87 -14.48 1.87 17.50
CA LYS A 87 -15.51 1.75 18.52
C LYS A 87 -16.86 1.99 17.85
N VAL A 88 -17.70 0.96 17.77
CA VAL A 88 -19.06 1.02 17.26
C VAL A 88 -20.02 1.23 18.43
N TYR A 89 -20.75 2.35 18.40
CA TYR A 89 -21.65 2.75 19.48
C TYR A 89 -23.07 2.28 19.18
N VAL A 90 -23.67 1.57 20.13
CA VAL A 90 -25.02 1.02 20.00
C VAL A 90 -25.93 1.62 21.06
N ARG A 91 -27.12 2.07 20.65
CA ARG A 91 -28.17 2.58 21.52
C ARG A 91 -29.52 2.05 21.07
N ASN A 92 -30.32 1.56 22.00
CA ASN A 92 -31.61 0.92 21.76
C ASN A 92 -31.53 -0.20 20.71
N GLY A 93 -30.43 -0.96 20.71
CA GLY A 93 -30.18 -2.01 19.72
C GLY A 93 -29.81 -1.53 18.30
N VAL A 94 -29.61 -0.22 18.10
CA VAL A 94 -29.28 0.41 16.81
C VAL A 94 -27.85 0.96 16.85
N MET A 95 -27.08 0.74 15.79
CA MET A 95 -25.78 1.38 15.61
C MET A 95 -26.02 2.87 15.34
N VAL A 96 -25.48 3.75 16.19
CA VAL A 96 -25.73 5.20 16.08
C VAL A 96 -24.55 5.96 15.48
N ARG A 97 -23.33 5.50 15.71
CA ARG A 97 -22.09 6.08 15.17
C ARG A 97 -20.92 5.13 15.39
N GLU A 98 -19.79 5.51 14.83
CA GLU A 98 -18.49 4.94 15.11
C GLU A 98 -17.44 6.03 15.33
N GLU A 99 -16.39 5.68 16.07
CA GLU A 99 -15.23 6.51 16.32
C GLU A 99 -13.98 5.64 16.29
N GLN A 100 -12.83 6.18 15.94
CA GLN A 100 -11.59 5.45 16.02
C GLN A 100 -11.36 4.95 17.45
N ALA A 101 -10.86 3.72 17.59
CA ALA A 101 -10.60 3.16 18.91
C ALA A 101 -9.46 3.89 19.63
N ALA A 102 -8.44 4.29 18.86
CA ALA A 102 -7.28 5.06 19.29
C ALA A 102 -6.54 4.43 20.48
N ASP A 103 -6.38 3.10 20.46
CA ASP A 103 -5.70 2.32 21.48
C ASP A 103 -4.74 1.28 20.91
N TYR A 104 -4.15 1.58 19.76
CA TYR A 104 -3.01 0.81 19.24
C TYR A 104 -1.83 0.90 20.21
N PRO A 105 -1.10 -0.21 20.44
CA PRO A 105 0.11 -0.17 21.23
C PRO A 105 1.13 0.75 20.54
N ARG A 106 1.77 1.62 21.32
CA ARG A 106 2.87 2.44 20.84
C ARG A 106 4.08 1.53 20.56
N ILE A 107 4.73 1.71 19.40
CA ILE A 107 5.92 0.92 19.03
C ILE A 107 7.14 1.32 19.87
N ASN A 108 7.45 2.61 19.89
CA ASN A 108 8.56 3.22 20.64
C ASN A 108 8.24 4.69 20.98
N GLU A 109 8.91 5.25 21.98
CA GLU A 109 8.86 6.66 22.37
C GLU A 109 9.41 7.63 21.31
N ASP A 110 10.35 7.16 20.47
CA ASP A 110 10.96 7.99 19.42
C ASP A 110 10.13 8.09 18.14
N LEU A 111 9.06 7.29 18.03
CA LEU A 111 8.17 7.29 16.88
C LEU A 111 6.83 7.95 17.22
N PRO A 112 6.22 8.68 16.26
CA PRO A 112 4.81 8.99 16.33
C PRO A 112 4.00 7.71 16.46
N ASP A 113 2.85 7.80 17.13
CA ASP A 113 1.99 6.65 17.31
C ASP A 113 0.98 6.53 16.15
N TYR A 114 0.50 5.32 15.87
CA TYR A 114 -0.46 5.07 14.79
C TYR A 114 -1.85 5.69 15.05
N ASN A 115 -2.20 6.02 16.30
CA ASN A 115 -3.51 6.54 16.65
C ASN A 115 -3.70 7.96 16.08
N PRO A 116 -4.95 8.34 15.74
CA PRO A 116 -6.17 7.54 15.80
C PRO A 116 -6.40 6.64 14.57
N ARG A 117 -5.60 6.76 13.50
CA ARG A 117 -5.96 6.26 12.15
C ARG A 117 -7.35 6.75 11.71
N GLY A 118 -8.02 5.95 10.88
CA GLY A 118 -9.36 6.24 10.36
C GLY A 118 -9.34 7.13 9.12
N CYS A 119 -10.51 7.29 8.52
CA CYS A 119 -10.72 8.21 7.40
C CYS A 119 -12.20 8.59 7.31
N GLN A 120 -12.51 9.55 6.45
CA GLN A 120 -13.87 10.04 6.22
C GLN A 120 -14.85 8.93 5.77
N LYS A 121 -14.39 7.93 5.00
CA LYS A 121 -15.24 6.80 4.55
C LYS A 121 -15.59 5.87 5.71
N GLY A 122 -14.63 5.64 6.60
CA GLY A 122 -14.86 4.84 7.80
C GLY A 122 -15.77 5.57 8.80
N GLY A 123 -15.61 6.89 8.92
CA GLY A 123 -16.42 7.72 9.82
C GLY A 123 -17.92 7.79 9.45
N CYS A 124 -18.30 7.36 8.25
CA CYS A 124 -19.69 7.30 7.80
C CYS A 124 -20.18 5.88 7.46
N PHE A 125 -19.50 4.81 7.88
CA PHE A 125 -19.89 3.44 7.51
C PHE A 125 -21.29 3.04 8.03
N VAL A 126 -21.74 3.64 9.14
CA VAL A 126 -23.14 3.55 9.62
C VAL A 126 -24.19 3.81 8.53
N GLU A 127 -23.89 4.64 7.52
CA GLU A 127 -24.80 4.93 6.42
C GLU A 127 -25.13 3.66 5.62
N TYR A 128 -24.17 2.75 5.39
CA TYR A 128 -24.43 1.49 4.70
C TYR A 128 -25.38 0.57 5.47
N VAL A 129 -25.37 0.64 6.80
CA VAL A 129 -26.21 -0.22 7.66
C VAL A 129 -27.69 0.13 7.50
N TYR A 130 -28.03 1.39 7.30
CA TYR A 130 -29.44 1.84 7.21
C TYR A 130 -29.83 2.42 5.85
N SER A 131 -28.89 2.41 4.91
CA SER A 131 -29.05 2.93 3.56
C SER A 131 -30.21 2.26 2.79
N PRO A 132 -30.87 3.00 1.88
CA PRO A 132 -31.87 2.43 0.97
C PRO A 132 -31.27 1.40 -0.01
N GLN A 133 -29.95 1.41 -0.21
CA GLN A 133 -29.23 0.43 -1.04
C GLN A 133 -28.95 -0.90 -0.31
N ARG A 134 -29.20 -1.00 1.01
CA ARG A 134 -28.93 -2.23 1.76
C ARG A 134 -29.75 -3.42 1.23
N LEU A 135 -29.06 -4.49 0.83
CA LEU A 135 -29.69 -5.77 0.54
C LEU A 135 -30.21 -6.41 1.84
N ARG A 136 -31.52 -6.64 1.91
CA ARG A 136 -32.21 -7.19 3.10
C ARG A 136 -32.62 -8.65 2.94
N TYR A 137 -32.74 -9.13 1.71
CA TYR A 137 -33.25 -10.46 1.37
C TYR A 137 -32.47 -11.03 0.18
N PRO A 138 -32.44 -12.36 0.00
CA PRO A 138 -32.06 -12.96 -1.27
C PRO A 138 -32.95 -12.45 -2.41
N LEU A 139 -32.33 -12.16 -3.55
CA LEU A 139 -32.99 -11.63 -4.74
C LEU A 139 -32.67 -12.55 -5.93
N ILE A 140 -33.70 -12.90 -6.70
CA ILE A 140 -33.56 -13.65 -7.96
C ILE A 140 -34.00 -12.73 -9.10
N ARG A 141 -33.18 -12.65 -10.15
CA ARG A 141 -33.42 -11.80 -11.33
C ARG A 141 -34.66 -12.28 -12.10
N THR A 142 -35.47 -11.35 -12.60
CA THR A 142 -36.67 -11.65 -13.41
C THR A 142 -36.65 -11.07 -14.83
N GLY A 143 -35.73 -10.16 -15.14
CA GLY A 143 -35.49 -9.62 -16.48
C GLY A 143 -34.07 -9.89 -16.97
N GLU A 144 -33.57 -9.15 -17.95
CA GLU A 144 -32.20 -9.30 -18.44
C GLU A 144 -31.15 -8.80 -17.44
N ARG A 145 -29.90 -9.28 -17.57
CA ARG A 145 -28.79 -8.82 -16.70
C ARG A 145 -28.58 -7.31 -16.88
N GLY A 146 -28.57 -6.58 -15.77
CA GLY A 146 -28.39 -5.12 -15.76
C GLY A 146 -29.69 -4.31 -15.66
N GLU A 147 -30.87 -4.91 -15.85
CA GLU A 147 -32.15 -4.18 -15.83
C GLU A 147 -32.65 -3.79 -14.42
N GLY A 148 -32.04 -4.32 -13.36
CA GLY A 148 -32.49 -4.04 -11.99
C GLY A 148 -33.84 -4.67 -11.61
N LYS A 149 -34.34 -5.66 -12.37
CA LYS A 149 -35.60 -6.36 -12.12
C LYS A 149 -35.37 -7.62 -11.27
N TRP A 150 -35.92 -7.62 -10.06
CA TRP A 150 -35.72 -8.67 -9.05
C TRP A 150 -37.03 -9.10 -8.40
N ARG A 151 -37.12 -10.38 -8.04
CA ARG A 151 -38.08 -10.88 -7.06
C ARG A 151 -37.36 -11.27 -5.78
N ARG A 152 -38.05 -11.11 -4.65
CA ARG A 152 -37.58 -11.65 -3.37
C ARG A 152 -37.65 -13.17 -3.38
N ALA A 153 -36.67 -13.82 -2.77
CA ALA A 153 -36.61 -15.26 -2.57
C ALA A 153 -36.39 -15.60 -1.09
N THR A 154 -36.68 -16.84 -0.71
CA THR A 154 -36.20 -17.40 0.56
C THR A 154 -34.73 -17.79 0.42
N TRP A 155 -34.05 -18.01 1.56
CA TRP A 155 -32.69 -18.53 1.53
C TRP A 155 -32.65 -19.94 0.91
N ASP A 156 -33.58 -20.82 1.27
CA ASP A 156 -33.63 -22.19 0.75
C ASP A 156 -33.81 -22.21 -0.77
N GLU A 157 -34.66 -21.36 -1.31
CA GLU A 157 -34.87 -21.25 -2.77
C GLU A 157 -33.60 -20.76 -3.47
N ALA A 158 -33.00 -19.67 -2.99
CA ALA A 158 -31.82 -19.08 -3.61
C ALA A 158 -30.61 -20.02 -3.53
N LEU A 159 -30.39 -20.66 -2.38
CA LEU A 159 -29.27 -21.58 -2.18
C LEU A 159 -29.45 -22.89 -2.95
N THR A 160 -30.68 -23.43 -3.01
CA THR A 160 -30.98 -24.62 -3.83
C THR A 160 -30.65 -24.35 -5.30
N LEU A 161 -31.12 -23.21 -5.84
CA LEU A 161 -30.84 -22.83 -7.23
C LEU A 161 -29.32 -22.72 -7.52
N VAL A 162 -28.56 -22.14 -6.59
CA VAL A 162 -27.09 -22.04 -6.72
C VAL A 162 -26.44 -23.42 -6.65
N ALA A 163 -26.85 -24.26 -5.69
CA ALA A 163 -26.29 -25.60 -5.48
C ALA A 163 -26.56 -26.52 -6.67
N GLU A 164 -27.80 -26.54 -7.18
CA GLU A 164 -28.16 -27.28 -8.40
C GLU A 164 -27.26 -26.87 -9.56
N LYS A 165 -27.07 -25.56 -9.79
CA LYS A 165 -26.25 -25.11 -10.90
C LYS A 165 -24.76 -25.44 -10.74
N LEU A 166 -24.23 -25.36 -9.52
CA LEU A 166 -22.84 -25.76 -9.24
C LEU A 166 -22.65 -27.26 -9.51
N LEU A 167 -23.59 -28.11 -9.07
CA LEU A 167 -23.55 -29.56 -9.29
C LEU A 167 -23.73 -29.92 -10.76
N ASP A 168 -24.67 -29.29 -11.47
CA ASP A 168 -24.86 -29.48 -12.90
C ASP A 168 -23.57 -29.21 -13.67
N ASN A 169 -22.85 -28.15 -13.32
CA ASN A 169 -21.57 -27.83 -13.93
C ASN A 169 -20.51 -28.92 -13.63
N VAL A 170 -20.43 -29.39 -12.38
CA VAL A 170 -19.51 -30.47 -11.98
C VAL A 170 -19.80 -31.76 -12.77
N TYR A 171 -21.05 -32.19 -12.83
CA TYR A 171 -21.43 -33.47 -13.44
C TYR A 171 -21.43 -33.46 -14.97
N ASN A 172 -21.73 -32.32 -15.60
CA ASN A 172 -21.87 -32.26 -17.06
C ASN A 172 -20.67 -31.63 -17.79
N HIS A 173 -19.85 -30.83 -17.12
CA HIS A 173 -18.76 -30.07 -17.76
C HIS A 173 -17.41 -30.16 -17.05
N GLY A 174 -17.40 -30.51 -15.76
CA GLY A 174 -16.20 -30.56 -14.94
C GLY A 174 -16.17 -29.46 -13.87
N PRO A 175 -15.52 -29.70 -12.72
CA PRO A 175 -15.58 -28.80 -11.57
C PRO A 175 -14.88 -27.46 -11.79
N ASP A 176 -13.93 -27.39 -12.72
CA ASP A 176 -13.18 -26.18 -13.07
C ASP A 176 -14.00 -25.14 -13.85
N THR A 177 -15.16 -25.51 -14.38
CA THR A 177 -16.12 -24.55 -14.94
C THR A 177 -16.81 -23.69 -13.85
N ASN A 178 -16.72 -24.09 -12.58
CA ASN A 178 -17.14 -23.28 -11.44
C ASN A 178 -15.98 -22.38 -10.99
N THR A 179 -16.09 -21.09 -11.30
CA THR A 179 -15.06 -20.09 -10.97
C THR A 179 -15.52 -19.17 -9.84
N PHE A 180 -14.62 -18.91 -8.89
CA PHE A 180 -14.85 -18.09 -7.70
C PHE A 180 -13.94 -16.87 -7.71
N PHE A 181 -14.53 -15.69 -7.58
CA PHE A 181 -13.81 -14.42 -7.46
C PHE A 181 -14.11 -13.80 -6.11
N SER A 182 -13.12 -13.83 -5.22
CA SER A 182 -13.08 -13.03 -3.99
C SER A 182 -11.65 -12.57 -3.80
N VAL A 183 -11.46 -11.39 -3.24
CA VAL A 183 -10.18 -10.68 -3.32
C VAL A 183 -9.70 -10.27 -1.93
N ILE A 184 -8.41 -9.94 -1.82
CA ILE A 184 -7.85 -9.23 -0.67
C ILE A 184 -8.20 -9.92 0.66
N PRO A 185 -7.65 -11.12 0.93
CA PRO A 185 -8.00 -11.87 2.14
C PRO A 185 -7.65 -11.13 3.43
N ALA A 186 -6.64 -10.26 3.43
CA ALA A 186 -6.18 -9.58 4.63
C ALA A 186 -7.20 -8.59 5.24
N MET A 187 -8.23 -8.14 4.49
CA MET A 187 -9.27 -7.26 5.03
C MET A 187 -10.38 -8.01 5.80
N SER A 188 -10.54 -9.31 5.51
CA SER A 188 -11.53 -10.19 6.15
C SER A 188 -11.20 -11.67 5.89
N PRO A 189 -10.21 -12.26 6.57
CA PRO A 189 -9.68 -13.58 6.22
C PRO A 189 -10.73 -14.68 6.24
N VAL A 190 -11.60 -14.69 7.27
CA VAL A 190 -12.66 -15.71 7.41
C VAL A 190 -13.72 -15.57 6.32
N SER A 191 -14.11 -14.34 5.96
CA SER A 191 -15.07 -14.09 4.89
C SER A 191 -14.55 -14.54 3.52
N PHE A 192 -13.25 -14.32 3.25
CA PHE A 192 -12.59 -14.86 2.06
C PHE A 192 -12.60 -16.39 2.07
N CYS A 193 -12.24 -17.00 3.21
CA CYS A 193 -12.18 -18.45 3.37
C CYS A 193 -13.52 -19.16 3.13
N ALA A 194 -14.67 -18.50 3.38
CA ALA A 194 -15.98 -19.10 3.14
C ALA A 194 -16.15 -19.55 1.67
N GLY A 195 -15.83 -18.67 0.72
CA GLY A 195 -15.90 -18.99 -0.71
C GLY A 195 -14.74 -19.87 -1.18
N SER A 196 -13.51 -19.60 -0.72
CA SER A 196 -12.33 -20.36 -1.15
C SER A 196 -12.36 -21.81 -0.69
N ARG A 197 -12.87 -22.07 0.52
CA ARG A 197 -13.00 -23.42 1.06
C ARG A 197 -14.10 -24.21 0.36
N LEU A 198 -15.19 -23.56 -0.05
CA LEU A 198 -16.19 -24.20 -0.91
C LEU A 198 -15.56 -24.59 -2.25
N ALA A 199 -14.87 -23.65 -2.91
CA ALA A 199 -14.17 -23.92 -4.18
C ALA A 199 -13.18 -25.09 -4.03
N HIS A 200 -12.45 -25.14 -2.93
CA HIS A 200 -11.51 -26.21 -2.63
C HIS A 200 -12.14 -27.61 -2.60
N TYR A 201 -13.28 -27.75 -1.93
CA TYR A 201 -13.92 -29.06 -1.80
C TYR A 201 -14.68 -29.50 -3.05
N ILE A 202 -15.21 -28.57 -3.84
CA ILE A 202 -15.91 -28.92 -5.08
C ILE A 202 -14.99 -28.97 -6.30
N GLY A 203 -13.70 -28.65 -6.13
CA GLY A 203 -12.71 -28.60 -7.21
C GLY A 203 -12.81 -27.37 -8.11
N GLY A 204 -13.49 -26.31 -7.66
CA GLY A 204 -13.64 -25.05 -8.39
C GLY A 204 -12.34 -24.26 -8.55
N VAL A 205 -12.33 -23.33 -9.49
CA VAL A 205 -11.19 -22.45 -9.79
C VAL A 205 -11.29 -21.18 -8.96
N PHE A 206 -10.20 -20.82 -8.29
CA PHE A 206 -10.11 -19.57 -7.55
C PHE A 206 -9.26 -18.55 -8.31
N LEU A 207 -9.85 -17.39 -8.58
CA LEU A 207 -9.25 -16.34 -9.37
C LEU A 207 -8.29 -15.48 -8.55
N SER A 208 -7.16 -15.09 -9.14
CA SER A 208 -6.21 -14.13 -8.56
C SER A 208 -6.80 -12.71 -8.54
N PHE A 209 -6.19 -11.80 -7.78
CA PHE A 209 -6.63 -10.41 -7.70
C PHE A 209 -5.49 -9.40 -7.81
N TYR A 210 -4.32 -9.72 -7.27
CA TYR A 210 -3.27 -8.71 -7.07
C TYR A 210 -2.62 -8.30 -8.40
N ASP A 211 -2.35 -9.27 -9.27
CA ASP A 211 -1.98 -9.07 -10.67
C ASP A 211 -3.10 -8.41 -11.49
N TRP A 212 -4.34 -8.84 -11.31
CA TRP A 212 -5.50 -8.33 -12.04
C TRP A 212 -5.84 -6.88 -11.74
N TYR A 213 -5.66 -6.46 -10.49
CA TYR A 213 -5.81 -5.06 -10.09
C TYR A 213 -4.62 -4.20 -10.53
N CYS A 214 -3.61 -4.80 -11.17
CA CYS A 214 -2.34 -4.17 -11.48
C CYS A 214 -1.64 -3.64 -10.21
N ASP A 215 -1.96 -4.23 -9.06
CA ASP A 215 -1.41 -3.89 -7.77
C ASP A 215 -0.10 -4.65 -7.53
N LEU A 216 0.05 -5.88 -8.05
CA LEU A 216 1.35 -6.57 -8.08
C LEU A 216 2.40 -5.68 -8.78
N PRO A 217 3.52 -5.34 -8.15
CA PRO A 217 4.64 -4.67 -8.79
C PRO A 217 5.57 -5.73 -9.41
N PRO A 218 5.49 -6.07 -10.71
CA PRO A 218 6.23 -7.22 -11.26
C PRO A 218 7.75 -7.04 -11.17
N GLY A 219 8.23 -5.80 -11.00
CA GLY A 219 9.65 -5.55 -10.76
C GLY A 219 10.20 -6.17 -9.47
N GLU A 220 9.38 -6.35 -8.43
CA GLU A 220 9.82 -7.01 -7.19
C GLU A 220 10.04 -8.52 -7.36
N PRO A 221 9.08 -9.33 -7.88
CA PRO A 221 9.36 -10.72 -8.21
C PRO A 221 10.56 -10.90 -9.15
N LEU A 222 10.71 -9.99 -10.13
CA LEU A 222 11.83 -10.03 -11.08
C LEU A 222 13.19 -9.70 -10.45
N THR A 223 13.22 -8.93 -9.35
CA THR A 223 14.47 -8.51 -8.70
C THR A 223 14.81 -9.32 -7.46
N TRP A 224 13.81 -9.69 -6.66
CA TRP A 224 14.00 -10.32 -5.34
C TRP A 224 13.34 -11.69 -5.21
N GLY A 225 12.52 -12.11 -6.17
CA GLY A 225 11.80 -13.38 -6.09
C GLY A 225 10.71 -13.43 -5.02
N VAL A 226 10.23 -12.27 -4.56
CA VAL A 226 9.11 -12.12 -3.60
C VAL A 226 7.90 -11.50 -4.28
N GLN A 227 6.69 -11.70 -3.73
CA GLN A 227 5.46 -11.14 -4.29
C GLN A 227 5.45 -9.60 -4.20
N THR A 228 5.60 -9.09 -2.97
CA THR A 228 5.70 -7.67 -2.62
C THR A 228 6.28 -7.57 -1.22
N GLU A 229 7.22 -6.67 -1.01
CA GLU A 229 7.73 -6.28 0.30
C GLU A 229 7.83 -4.75 0.38
N ALA A 230 7.34 -4.21 1.48
CA ALA A 230 7.44 -2.79 1.81
C ALA A 230 7.61 -2.64 3.33
N CYS A 231 8.23 -1.54 3.75
CA CYS A 231 8.30 -1.22 5.17
C CYS A 231 6.91 -0.82 5.72
N GLU A 232 6.77 -0.82 7.04
CA GLU A 232 5.59 -0.25 7.67
C GLU A 232 5.60 1.29 7.58
N CYS A 233 4.44 1.93 7.67
CA CYS A 233 4.37 3.39 7.49
C CYS A 233 5.08 4.17 8.62
N ALA A 234 5.18 3.58 9.82
CA ALA A 234 5.97 4.19 10.91
C ALA A 234 7.46 4.34 10.54
N ASP A 235 8.00 3.47 9.69
CA ASP A 235 9.40 3.54 9.26
C ASP A 235 9.66 4.72 8.30
N TRP A 236 8.61 5.34 7.74
CA TRP A 236 8.75 6.60 6.98
C TRP A 236 9.35 7.71 7.85
N PHE A 237 9.05 7.71 9.15
CA PHE A 237 9.58 8.69 10.10
C PHE A 237 11.11 8.61 10.27
N ASN A 238 11.70 7.44 10.02
CA ASN A 238 13.14 7.22 10.08
C ASN A 238 13.89 7.77 8.86
N SER A 239 13.18 8.09 7.78
CA SER A 239 13.79 8.59 6.55
C SER A 239 14.32 10.01 6.68
N LYS A 240 15.35 10.36 5.89
CA LYS A 240 15.83 11.74 5.72
C LYS A 240 15.51 12.30 4.33
N TYR A 241 15.04 11.44 3.42
CA TYR A 241 14.60 11.84 2.08
C TYR A 241 13.53 10.88 1.57
N ILE A 242 12.30 11.37 1.44
CA ILE A 242 11.13 10.58 1.04
C ILE A 242 10.69 11.05 -0.34
N VAL A 243 10.69 10.13 -1.31
CA VAL A 243 10.21 10.40 -2.67
C VAL A 243 8.83 9.78 -2.84
N LEU A 244 7.79 10.61 -2.87
CA LEU A 244 6.43 10.22 -3.23
C LEU A 244 6.33 10.17 -4.76
N TRP A 245 6.53 9.00 -5.37
CA TRP A 245 6.63 8.84 -6.81
C TRP A 245 5.40 8.13 -7.38
N GLY A 246 4.45 8.89 -7.93
CA GLY A 246 3.15 8.36 -8.35
C GLY A 246 2.30 7.83 -7.19
N SER A 247 2.51 8.38 -5.98
CA SER A 247 1.76 8.01 -4.76
C SER A 247 1.14 9.25 -4.10
N ASN A 248 -0.18 9.24 -3.95
CA ASN A 248 -0.96 10.33 -3.34
C ASN A 248 -1.40 9.96 -1.91
N ILE A 249 -0.42 9.82 -1.01
CA ILE A 249 -0.63 9.41 0.38
C ILE A 249 -1.70 10.23 1.14
N SER A 250 -1.90 11.52 0.84
CA SER A 250 -2.97 12.31 1.48
C SER A 250 -4.38 11.80 1.19
N GLN A 251 -4.58 11.09 0.08
CA GLN A 251 -5.90 10.59 -0.33
C GLN A 251 -5.99 9.06 -0.26
N THR A 252 -4.91 8.36 -0.59
CA THR A 252 -4.89 6.90 -0.70
C THR A 252 -4.26 6.21 0.50
N ARG A 253 -3.58 6.96 1.37
CA ARG A 253 -3.00 6.47 2.63
C ARG A 253 -3.29 7.39 3.82
N ILE A 254 -4.49 7.96 3.84
CA ILE A 254 -4.98 8.92 4.86
C ILE A 254 -4.58 8.55 6.30
N PRO A 255 -4.83 7.33 6.80
CA PRO A 255 -4.54 7.02 8.20
C PRO A 255 -3.04 6.93 8.53
N ASP A 256 -2.16 6.92 7.53
CA ASP A 256 -0.70 6.78 7.69
C ASP A 256 0.07 8.01 7.21
N ALA A 257 -0.57 8.93 6.47
CA ALA A 257 0.10 10.07 5.85
C ALA A 257 0.82 10.98 6.87
N HIS A 258 0.35 10.99 8.13
CA HIS A 258 0.97 11.76 9.20
C HIS A 258 2.44 11.40 9.40
N PHE A 259 2.84 10.12 9.28
CA PHE A 259 4.24 9.71 9.47
C PHE A 259 5.20 10.41 8.51
N ALA A 260 4.83 10.50 7.23
CA ALA A 260 5.65 11.20 6.25
C ALA A 260 5.75 12.69 6.59
N TYR A 261 4.64 13.33 6.97
CA TYR A 261 4.61 14.76 7.26
C TYR A 261 5.28 15.13 8.58
N GLU A 262 5.17 14.29 9.60
CA GLU A 262 5.86 14.43 10.87
C GLU A 262 7.37 14.20 10.70
N ALA A 263 7.78 13.31 9.78
CA ALA A 263 9.19 13.13 9.43
C ALA A 263 9.83 14.45 8.97
N ARG A 264 9.08 15.36 8.34
CA ARG A 264 9.58 16.69 7.94
C ARG A 264 9.98 17.54 9.13
N TYR A 265 9.19 17.51 10.20
CA TYR A 265 9.56 18.18 11.45
C TYR A 265 10.78 17.53 12.11
N ASN A 266 11.07 16.26 11.77
CA ASN A 266 12.29 15.53 12.14
C ASN A 266 13.43 15.65 11.09
N GLY A 267 13.37 16.65 10.21
CA GLY A 267 14.42 16.99 9.25
C GLY A 267 14.43 16.19 7.95
N ALA A 268 13.42 15.35 7.70
CA ALA A 268 13.24 14.73 6.40
C ALA A 268 12.83 15.76 5.35
N LYS A 269 13.28 15.56 4.11
CA LYS A 269 12.78 16.30 2.95
C LYS A 269 11.88 15.41 2.12
N ILE A 270 10.71 15.91 1.73
CA ILE A 270 9.75 15.20 0.88
C ILE A 270 9.82 15.75 -0.54
N VAL A 271 9.91 14.86 -1.51
CA VAL A 271 9.76 15.15 -2.93
C VAL A 271 8.50 14.48 -3.45
N CYS A 272 7.68 15.19 -4.20
CA CYS A 272 6.53 14.63 -4.91
C CYS A 272 6.77 14.66 -6.41
N ILE A 273 6.72 13.50 -7.06
CA ILE A 273 6.82 13.35 -8.51
C ILE A 273 5.47 12.86 -9.02
N SER A 274 4.77 13.72 -9.77
CA SER A 274 3.43 13.43 -10.28
C SER A 274 3.05 14.38 -11.43
N PRO A 275 2.31 13.92 -12.46
CA PRO A 275 1.89 14.78 -13.57
C PRO A 275 0.94 15.92 -13.18
N ASP A 276 0.17 15.74 -12.11
CA ASP A 276 -0.75 16.71 -11.55
C ASP A 276 -0.30 17.17 -10.15
N TYR A 277 -0.74 18.37 -9.76
CA TYR A 277 -0.49 18.89 -8.42
C TYR A 277 -1.50 18.27 -7.44
N ASN A 278 -1.27 17.01 -7.10
CA ASN A 278 -2.16 16.23 -6.23
C ASN A 278 -2.10 16.70 -4.75
N ALA A 279 -2.99 16.16 -3.92
CA ALA A 279 -3.10 16.57 -2.51
C ALA A 279 -1.79 16.42 -1.73
N SER A 280 -1.01 15.35 -1.97
CA SER A 280 0.29 15.14 -1.34
C SER A 280 1.34 16.18 -1.73
N ALA A 281 1.27 16.73 -2.94
CA ALA A 281 2.21 17.76 -3.41
C ALA A 281 2.16 19.04 -2.55
N THR A 282 1.01 19.34 -1.93
CA THR A 282 0.84 20.47 -0.98
C THR A 282 1.77 20.38 0.22
N HIS A 283 2.17 19.16 0.60
CA HIS A 283 3.01 18.90 1.76
C HIS A 283 4.48 18.59 1.41
N ALA A 284 4.83 18.59 0.11
CA ALA A 284 6.18 18.30 -0.34
C ALA A 284 7.07 19.56 -0.33
N ASP A 285 8.37 19.37 -0.11
CA ASP A 285 9.36 20.44 -0.19
C ASP A 285 9.77 20.72 -1.64
N LEU A 286 9.68 19.71 -2.52
CA LEU A 286 9.82 19.84 -3.97
C LEU A 286 8.70 19.09 -4.68
N TYR A 287 8.17 19.70 -5.74
CA TYR A 287 7.21 19.09 -6.64
C TYR A 287 7.77 19.07 -8.06
N PHE A 288 7.85 17.88 -8.66
CA PHE A 288 8.28 17.67 -10.03
C PHE A 288 7.11 17.21 -10.89
N ARG A 289 6.70 18.08 -11.83
CA ARG A 289 5.62 17.82 -12.77
C ARG A 289 6.11 17.00 -13.96
N ILE A 290 6.14 15.69 -13.80
CA ILE A 290 6.60 14.77 -14.85
C ILE A 290 5.53 14.53 -15.92
N ASN A 291 5.94 14.34 -17.18
CA ASN A 291 5.06 13.84 -18.23
C ASN A 291 4.58 12.41 -17.90
N PRO A 292 3.28 12.09 -18.03
CA PRO A 292 2.75 10.77 -17.70
C PRO A 292 3.49 9.62 -18.40
N GLY A 293 3.86 8.58 -17.66
CA GLY A 293 4.46 7.36 -18.20
C GLY A 293 5.94 7.49 -18.59
N THR A 294 6.61 8.57 -18.18
CA THR A 294 8.04 8.81 -18.46
C THR A 294 8.95 8.61 -17.24
N ASP A 295 8.40 8.07 -16.15
CA ASP A 295 9.08 7.90 -14.86
C ASP A 295 10.32 6.99 -14.94
N GLY A 296 10.25 5.91 -15.72
CA GLY A 296 11.41 5.04 -15.95
C GLY A 296 12.56 5.76 -16.67
N ILE A 297 12.26 6.71 -17.56
CA ILE A 297 13.27 7.52 -18.25
C ILE A 297 13.97 8.45 -17.25
N LEU A 298 13.20 9.08 -16.35
CA LEU A 298 13.77 9.88 -15.25
C LEU A 298 14.68 9.03 -14.37
N ALA A 299 14.21 7.86 -13.94
CA ALA A 299 14.97 6.98 -13.08
C ALA A 299 16.29 6.51 -13.73
N LEU A 300 16.28 6.14 -15.02
CA LEU A 300 17.49 5.76 -15.74
C LEU A 300 18.47 6.94 -15.91
N GLY A 301 17.96 8.15 -16.17
CA GLY A 301 18.78 9.37 -16.17
C GLY A 301 19.45 9.65 -14.82
N VAL A 302 18.71 9.45 -13.72
CA VAL A 302 19.22 9.59 -12.36
C VAL A 302 20.25 8.51 -12.04
N ALA A 303 20.01 7.25 -12.44
CA ALA A 303 20.97 6.16 -12.27
C ALA A 303 22.29 6.46 -12.97
N LYS A 304 22.23 6.98 -14.21
CA LYS A 304 23.41 7.45 -14.94
C LYS A 304 24.15 8.53 -14.15
N PHE A 305 23.45 9.56 -13.70
CA PHE A 305 24.05 10.66 -12.95
C PHE A 305 24.76 10.16 -11.68
N LEU A 306 24.12 9.27 -10.92
CA LEU A 306 24.71 8.69 -9.71
C LEU A 306 26.01 7.94 -10.00
N ILE A 307 26.05 7.16 -11.08
CA ILE A 307 27.25 6.42 -11.49
C ILE A 307 28.35 7.37 -11.98
N ASP A 308 28.01 8.32 -12.86
CA ASP A 308 28.98 9.25 -13.45
C ASP A 308 29.59 10.21 -12.42
N GLN A 309 28.87 10.50 -11.33
CA GLN A 309 29.31 11.39 -10.25
C GLN A 309 29.84 10.66 -9.01
N ASP A 310 30.03 9.33 -9.08
CA ASP A 310 30.52 8.51 -7.97
C ASP A 310 29.69 8.64 -6.68
N LEU A 311 28.37 8.69 -6.83
CA LEU A 311 27.39 8.80 -5.73
C LEU A 311 26.73 7.46 -5.36
N ILE A 312 27.32 6.35 -5.80
CA ILE A 312 26.83 4.99 -5.51
C ILE A 312 27.48 4.43 -4.23
N ASP A 313 26.75 3.57 -3.52
CA ASP A 313 27.28 2.75 -2.43
C ASP A 313 27.95 1.51 -3.02
N ALA A 314 29.19 1.67 -3.51
CA ALA A 314 29.89 0.60 -4.23
C ALA A 314 30.07 -0.70 -3.41
N PRO A 315 30.39 -0.67 -2.09
CA PRO A 315 30.40 -1.88 -1.27
C PRO A 315 29.06 -2.61 -1.24
N TYR A 316 27.96 -1.86 -1.06
CA TYR A 316 26.62 -2.44 -1.08
C TYR A 316 26.31 -3.07 -2.45
N VAL A 317 26.60 -2.34 -3.54
CA VAL A 317 26.34 -2.81 -4.91
C VAL A 317 27.10 -4.11 -5.22
N LYS A 318 28.37 -4.21 -4.80
CA LYS A 318 29.18 -5.41 -5.02
C LYS A 318 28.65 -6.65 -4.29
N GLU A 319 28.07 -6.49 -3.10
CA GLU A 319 27.62 -7.63 -2.28
C GLU A 319 26.15 -8.00 -2.53
N GLN A 320 25.27 -7.01 -2.72
CA GLN A 320 23.83 -7.20 -2.62
C GLN A 320 23.13 -7.30 -3.99
N THR A 321 23.86 -7.18 -5.09
CA THR A 321 23.27 -7.13 -6.44
C THR A 321 23.95 -8.10 -7.39
N ASP A 322 23.30 -8.33 -8.54
CA ASP A 322 23.87 -9.07 -9.66
C ASP A 322 24.78 -8.21 -10.56
N LEU A 323 24.97 -6.92 -10.24
CA LEU A 323 25.77 -5.99 -11.02
C LEU A 323 27.25 -6.44 -11.26
N PRO A 324 27.95 -7.10 -10.33
CA PRO A 324 29.31 -7.61 -10.59
C PRO A 324 29.35 -8.97 -11.32
N LEU A 325 28.21 -9.62 -11.57
CA LEU A 325 28.19 -10.95 -12.18
C LEU A 325 28.61 -10.88 -13.66
N LEU A 326 29.29 -11.94 -14.10
CA LEU A 326 29.86 -12.04 -15.44
C LEU A 326 28.83 -12.54 -16.46
N VAL A 327 28.87 -11.95 -17.64
CA VAL A 327 28.03 -12.21 -18.80
C VAL A 327 28.93 -12.53 -19.99
N LEU A 328 28.62 -13.58 -20.73
CA LEU A 328 29.31 -13.94 -21.97
C LEU A 328 28.97 -12.92 -23.07
N SER A 329 29.97 -12.21 -23.60
CA SER A 329 29.78 -11.13 -24.58
C SER A 329 29.03 -11.59 -25.85
N GLY A 330 29.27 -12.83 -26.30
CA GLY A 330 28.68 -13.36 -27.54
C GLY A 330 27.22 -13.81 -27.42
N THR A 331 26.75 -14.20 -26.23
CA THR A 331 25.40 -14.78 -26.04
C THR A 331 24.48 -13.91 -25.18
N LYS A 332 25.04 -12.92 -24.46
CA LYS A 332 24.33 -12.09 -23.48
C LYS A 332 23.68 -12.89 -22.34
N ARG A 333 24.17 -14.10 -22.07
CA ARG A 333 23.76 -14.91 -20.90
C ARG A 333 24.83 -14.80 -19.81
N PHE A 334 24.41 -14.95 -18.56
CA PHE A 334 25.34 -15.11 -17.44
C PHE A 334 26.33 -16.25 -17.70
N LEU A 335 27.58 -16.06 -17.28
CA LEU A 335 28.57 -17.12 -17.20
C LEU A 335 28.16 -18.10 -16.08
N ARG A 336 28.04 -19.39 -16.42
CA ARG A 336 27.63 -20.46 -15.51
C ARG A 336 28.77 -21.42 -15.24
N GLU A 337 28.66 -22.21 -14.18
CA GLU A 337 29.66 -23.26 -13.92
C GLU A 337 29.71 -24.30 -15.04
N SER A 338 28.58 -24.61 -15.67
CA SER A 338 28.52 -25.52 -16.84
C SER A 338 29.29 -25.01 -18.05
N ASP A 339 29.51 -23.70 -18.17
CA ASP A 339 30.36 -23.12 -19.23
C ASP A 339 31.85 -23.35 -18.96
N LEU A 340 32.24 -23.42 -17.68
CA LEU A 340 33.64 -23.53 -17.23
C LEU A 340 34.06 -24.98 -16.96
N LYS A 341 33.12 -25.88 -16.64
CA LYS A 341 33.40 -27.28 -16.29
C LYS A 341 32.36 -28.22 -16.91
N ASN A 342 32.83 -29.33 -17.48
CA ASN A 342 31.94 -30.41 -17.93
C ASN A 342 31.14 -30.97 -16.74
N GLY A 343 29.81 -30.93 -16.84
CA GLY A 343 28.91 -31.35 -15.75
C GLY A 343 28.72 -30.32 -14.62
N GLY A 344 29.17 -29.07 -14.82
CA GLY A 344 28.94 -27.97 -13.89
C GLY A 344 27.46 -27.61 -13.72
N LYS A 345 27.11 -26.93 -12.62
CA LYS A 345 25.72 -26.54 -12.35
C LYS A 345 25.29 -25.31 -13.18
N GLU A 346 24.02 -25.26 -13.58
CA GLU A 346 23.44 -24.14 -14.36
C GLU A 346 23.11 -22.89 -13.53
N ASP A 347 23.08 -23.05 -12.21
CA ASP A 347 22.62 -22.07 -11.23
C ASP A 347 23.74 -21.64 -10.26
N ILE A 348 25.00 -21.86 -10.66
CA ILE A 348 26.20 -21.24 -10.10
C ILE A 348 26.73 -20.22 -11.09
N PHE A 349 26.86 -18.98 -10.64
CA PHE A 349 27.33 -17.82 -11.40
C PHE A 349 28.71 -17.38 -10.91
N TYR A 350 29.36 -16.47 -11.64
CA TYR A 350 30.71 -16.01 -11.35
C TYR A 350 30.82 -14.48 -11.37
N PHE A 351 31.69 -13.93 -10.54
CA PHE A 351 32.20 -12.56 -10.65
C PHE A 351 33.72 -12.61 -10.86
N TRP A 352 34.32 -11.52 -11.36
CA TRP A 352 35.78 -11.40 -11.42
C TRP A 352 36.32 -10.82 -10.12
N ASP A 353 37.17 -11.56 -9.40
CA ASP A 353 37.80 -11.06 -8.18
C ASP A 353 39.06 -10.24 -8.52
N THR A 354 39.06 -8.94 -8.20
CA THR A 354 40.19 -8.04 -8.48
C THR A 354 41.43 -8.39 -7.65
N LYS A 355 41.29 -9.10 -6.53
CA LYS A 355 42.43 -9.51 -5.70
C LYS A 355 43.08 -10.78 -6.24
N GLN A 356 42.27 -11.74 -6.67
CA GLN A 356 42.74 -13.03 -7.14
C GLN A 356 42.95 -13.09 -8.66
N GLN A 357 42.49 -12.08 -9.39
CA GLN A 357 42.65 -11.93 -10.85
C GLN A 357 42.11 -13.14 -11.64
N HIS A 358 40.98 -13.70 -11.20
CA HIS A 358 40.25 -14.74 -11.93
C HIS A 358 38.75 -14.73 -11.56
N ALA A 359 37.96 -15.50 -12.31
CA ALA A 359 36.53 -15.68 -12.05
C ALA A 359 36.29 -16.59 -10.84
N VAL A 360 35.57 -16.10 -9.84
CA VAL A 360 35.24 -16.82 -8.60
C VAL A 360 33.72 -17.11 -8.54
N PRO A 361 33.29 -18.30 -8.09
CA PRO A 361 31.87 -18.59 -7.91
C PRO A 361 31.19 -17.62 -6.94
N VAL A 362 30.00 -17.13 -7.30
CA VAL A 362 29.18 -16.25 -6.48
C VAL A 362 28.61 -17.05 -5.29
N PRO A 363 28.80 -16.60 -4.04
CA PRO A 363 28.17 -17.23 -2.88
C PRO A 363 26.66 -16.95 -2.86
N GLY A 364 25.85 -17.87 -2.35
CA GLY A 364 24.40 -17.65 -2.20
C GLY A 364 23.56 -17.82 -3.46
N SER A 365 24.14 -18.12 -4.63
CA SER A 365 23.35 -18.51 -5.81
C SER A 365 22.54 -19.79 -5.53
N MET A 366 21.49 -20.03 -6.31
CA MET A 366 20.57 -21.17 -6.09
C MET A 366 21.31 -22.52 -6.02
N GLY A 367 22.33 -22.70 -6.89
CA GLY A 367 23.15 -23.91 -6.94
C GLY A 367 24.33 -23.94 -5.97
N SER A 368 24.62 -22.82 -5.30
CA SER A 368 25.76 -22.70 -4.38
C SER A 368 25.52 -23.48 -3.09
N ASP A 369 26.56 -24.18 -2.64
CA ASP A 369 26.53 -24.87 -1.33
C ASP A 369 26.66 -23.86 -0.17
N GLN A 370 27.19 -22.66 -0.44
CA GLN A 370 27.26 -21.56 0.52
C GLN A 370 25.93 -20.81 0.55
N LYS A 371 25.21 -20.87 1.66
CA LYS A 371 23.90 -20.21 1.87
C LYS A 371 24.02 -18.82 2.50
N THR A 372 25.06 -18.07 2.12
CA THR A 372 25.31 -16.68 2.52
C THR A 372 25.77 -15.91 1.29
N ILE A 373 25.60 -14.59 1.29
CA ILE A 373 26.09 -13.67 0.25
C ILE A 373 27.39 -12.96 0.66
N GLN A 374 27.89 -13.20 1.87
CA GLN A 374 29.10 -12.56 2.37
C GLN A 374 30.30 -12.87 1.45
N LEU A 375 31.01 -11.82 1.03
CA LEU A 375 32.12 -11.93 0.08
C LEU A 375 33.41 -12.52 0.68
N ASN A 376 33.51 -12.65 2.01
CA ASN A 376 34.63 -13.28 2.72
C ASN A 376 36.03 -12.83 2.26
N GLY A 377 36.18 -11.54 1.95
CA GLY A 377 37.44 -10.94 1.52
C GLY A 377 37.66 -10.86 0.00
N ALA A 378 36.80 -11.47 -0.81
CA ALA A 378 36.78 -11.25 -2.26
C ALA A 378 36.43 -9.78 -2.59
N ASP A 379 36.93 -9.27 -3.72
CA ASP A 379 36.56 -7.95 -4.22
C ASP A 379 36.03 -8.04 -5.67
N PRO A 380 34.70 -8.19 -5.86
CA PRO A 380 34.10 -8.27 -7.17
C PRO A 380 34.35 -7.00 -7.99
N ALA A 381 34.86 -7.17 -9.22
CA ALA A 381 34.96 -6.08 -10.18
C ALA A 381 33.55 -5.63 -10.59
N LEU A 382 33.26 -4.32 -10.46
CA LEU A 382 32.01 -3.76 -11.00
C LEU A 382 32.11 -3.54 -12.50
N ALA A 383 33.23 -3.07 -13.03
CA ALA A 383 33.37 -2.71 -14.44
C ALA A 383 34.54 -3.45 -15.06
N GLY A 384 34.43 -3.75 -16.36
CA GLY A 384 35.52 -4.30 -17.15
C GLY A 384 35.13 -5.44 -18.08
N THR A 385 36.13 -5.87 -18.83
CA THR A 385 36.07 -7.01 -19.75
C THR A 385 37.24 -7.93 -19.42
N PHE A 386 36.95 -9.22 -19.31
CA PHE A 386 37.90 -10.23 -18.87
C PHE A 386 37.88 -11.43 -19.80
N GLN A 387 38.89 -12.29 -19.68
CA GLN A 387 38.97 -13.54 -20.43
C GLN A 387 38.84 -14.72 -19.46
N VAL A 388 38.00 -15.69 -19.83
CA VAL A 388 37.84 -16.96 -19.10
C VAL A 388 38.12 -18.14 -20.02
N GLN A 389 38.55 -19.26 -19.44
CA GLN A 389 38.70 -20.52 -20.15
C GLN A 389 37.40 -21.33 -20.03
N LEU A 390 36.80 -21.72 -21.15
CA LEU A 390 35.63 -22.57 -21.18
C LEU A 390 35.99 -24.05 -21.01
N ALA A 391 35.00 -24.89 -20.70
CA ALA A 391 35.13 -26.33 -20.57
C ALA A 391 35.68 -27.03 -21.83
N ASP A 392 35.47 -26.45 -23.02
CA ASP A 392 36.01 -26.96 -24.29
C ASP A 392 37.45 -26.50 -24.57
N GLY A 393 38.07 -25.80 -23.63
CA GLY A 393 39.43 -25.28 -23.74
C GLY A 393 39.55 -24.00 -24.58
N LYS A 394 38.45 -23.41 -25.07
CA LYS A 394 38.51 -22.11 -25.74
C LYS A 394 38.53 -20.97 -24.72
N SER A 395 39.07 -19.83 -25.14
CA SER A 395 38.95 -18.58 -24.40
C SER A 395 37.69 -17.84 -24.82
N ALA A 396 36.96 -17.29 -23.85
CA ALA A 396 35.78 -16.48 -24.09
C ALA A 396 35.86 -15.15 -23.34
N GLU A 397 35.42 -14.10 -24.03
CA GLU A 397 35.30 -12.77 -23.44
C GLU A 397 34.03 -12.69 -22.58
N VAL A 398 34.20 -12.17 -21.37
CA VAL A 398 33.11 -11.87 -20.44
C VAL A 398 33.19 -10.43 -19.97
N THR A 399 32.03 -9.86 -19.64
CA THR A 399 31.91 -8.52 -19.05
C THR A 399 30.93 -8.57 -17.88
N THR A 400 30.84 -7.51 -17.08
CA THR A 400 29.93 -7.47 -15.93
C THR A 400 28.55 -6.95 -16.34
N VAL A 401 27.52 -7.29 -15.58
CA VAL A 401 26.17 -6.69 -15.73
C VAL A 401 26.24 -5.17 -15.60
N PHE A 402 27.04 -4.64 -14.67
CA PHE A 402 27.20 -3.20 -14.48
C PHE A 402 27.86 -2.49 -15.67
N GLU A 403 28.82 -3.11 -16.36
CA GLU A 403 29.40 -2.53 -17.58
C GLU A 403 28.36 -2.49 -18.71
N LEU A 404 27.53 -3.53 -18.84
CA LEU A 404 26.39 -3.53 -19.76
C LEU A 404 25.35 -2.46 -19.39
N LEU A 405 25.06 -2.28 -18.10
CA LEU A 405 24.19 -1.23 -17.61
C LEU A 405 24.75 0.16 -17.97
N LYS A 406 26.03 0.43 -17.70
CA LYS A 406 26.68 1.70 -18.08
C LYS A 406 26.56 1.98 -19.57
N LYS A 407 26.79 0.97 -20.40
CA LYS A 407 26.63 1.07 -21.86
C LYS A 407 25.20 1.43 -22.25
N GLU A 408 24.21 0.77 -21.68
CA GLU A 408 22.79 1.06 -21.92
C GLU A 408 22.41 2.48 -21.45
N LEU A 409 22.95 2.90 -20.31
CA LEU A 409 22.69 4.22 -19.73
C LEU A 409 23.21 5.37 -20.58
N THR A 410 24.19 5.16 -21.47
CA THR A 410 24.75 6.23 -22.34
C THR A 410 23.70 7.00 -23.16
N GLN A 411 22.57 6.36 -23.48
CA GLN A 411 21.49 7.01 -24.24
C GLN A 411 20.63 7.97 -23.39
N TYR A 412 20.68 7.89 -22.07
CA TYR A 412 19.88 8.69 -21.12
C TYR A 412 20.63 9.95 -20.66
N THR A 413 21.08 10.77 -21.61
CA THR A 413 21.67 12.07 -21.28
C THR A 413 20.62 12.98 -20.64
N LEU A 414 21.03 13.88 -19.73
CA LEU A 414 20.08 14.74 -19.01
C LEU A 414 19.21 15.58 -19.94
N ASP A 415 19.74 16.07 -21.06
CA ASP A 415 18.96 16.79 -22.07
C ASP A 415 17.85 15.93 -22.70
N LYS A 416 18.15 14.67 -23.03
CA LYS A 416 17.18 13.72 -23.58
C LYS A 416 16.13 13.34 -22.53
N VAL A 417 16.56 13.13 -21.29
CA VAL A 417 15.66 12.84 -20.17
C VAL A 417 14.73 14.02 -19.96
N ALA A 418 15.26 15.25 -19.83
CA ALA A 418 14.49 16.48 -19.69
C ALA A 418 13.46 16.67 -20.81
N ALA A 419 13.86 16.45 -22.07
CA ALA A 419 12.96 16.56 -23.22
C ALA A 419 11.79 15.58 -23.17
N ARG A 420 11.99 14.38 -22.61
CA ARG A 420 10.94 13.35 -22.50
C ARG A 420 10.08 13.54 -21.26
N THR A 421 10.70 13.83 -20.13
CA THR A 421 10.02 13.95 -18.83
C THR A 421 9.34 15.29 -18.63
N GLY A 422 9.72 16.31 -19.39
CA GLY A 422 9.26 17.69 -19.21
C GLY A 422 9.91 18.40 -18.01
N LEU A 423 10.85 17.75 -17.32
CA LEU A 423 11.56 18.34 -16.17
C LEU A 423 12.82 19.09 -16.65
N PRO A 424 13.10 20.30 -16.13
CA PRO A 424 14.36 20.98 -16.38
C PRO A 424 15.58 20.15 -15.93
N VAL A 425 16.68 20.20 -16.69
CA VAL A 425 17.94 19.50 -16.37
C VAL A 425 18.40 19.76 -14.93
N ARG A 426 18.39 21.03 -14.49
CA ARG A 426 18.77 21.42 -13.12
C ARG A 426 17.96 20.71 -12.02
N GLU A 427 16.70 20.39 -12.30
CA GLU A 427 15.81 19.73 -11.33
C GLU A 427 16.11 18.24 -11.25
N ILE A 428 16.43 17.63 -12.39
CA ILE A 428 16.89 16.24 -12.46
C ILE A 428 18.24 16.09 -11.73
N GLU A 429 19.18 17.01 -11.94
CA GLU A 429 20.47 17.03 -11.24
C GLU A 429 20.30 17.20 -9.72
N LEU A 430 19.45 18.14 -9.30
CA LEU A 430 19.13 18.36 -7.89
C LEU A 430 18.56 17.08 -7.26
N PHE A 431 17.56 16.49 -7.90
CA PHE A 431 16.93 15.25 -7.43
C PHE A 431 17.94 14.10 -7.30
N ALA A 432 18.77 13.90 -8.33
CA ALA A 432 19.78 12.84 -8.35
C ALA A 432 20.82 13.03 -7.25
N LYS A 433 21.34 14.26 -7.09
CA LYS A 433 22.31 14.59 -6.04
C LYS A 433 21.74 14.38 -4.65
N GLU A 434 20.51 14.82 -4.38
CA GLU A 434 19.88 14.64 -3.07
C GLU A 434 19.59 13.16 -2.76
N LEU A 435 19.16 12.36 -3.74
CA LEU A 435 18.95 10.92 -3.56
C LEU A 435 20.26 10.16 -3.25
N GLY A 436 21.35 10.56 -3.91
CA GLY A 436 22.68 9.99 -3.68
C GLY A 436 23.27 10.35 -2.31
N THR A 437 22.96 11.54 -1.77
CA THR A 437 23.67 12.10 -0.60
C THR A 437 22.87 12.09 0.70
N ARG A 438 21.52 12.19 0.65
CA ARG A 438 20.69 12.20 1.87
C ARG A 438 20.35 10.76 2.26
N LYS A 439 20.75 10.34 3.45
CA LYS A 439 20.57 8.96 3.94
C LYS A 439 19.96 8.91 5.34
N PRO A 440 19.13 7.90 5.65
CA PRO A 440 18.52 6.95 4.70
C PRO A 440 17.49 7.65 3.79
N ALA A 441 17.31 7.13 2.57
CA ALA A 441 16.33 7.64 1.61
C ALA A 441 15.43 6.52 1.08
N MET A 442 14.16 6.84 0.88
CA MET A 442 13.17 5.89 0.37
C MET A 442 12.38 6.44 -0.81
N ILE A 443 11.92 5.52 -1.66
CA ILE A 443 10.91 5.78 -2.68
C ILE A 443 9.62 5.13 -2.23
N ILE A 444 8.58 5.94 -2.01
CA ILE A 444 7.21 5.50 -1.80
C ILE A 444 6.49 5.61 -3.15
N HIS A 445 6.16 4.47 -3.75
CA HIS A 445 5.46 4.44 -5.03
C HIS A 445 4.12 3.72 -4.94
N GLY A 446 3.23 3.98 -5.89
CA GLY A 446 1.88 3.43 -5.91
C GLY A 446 1.32 3.28 -7.32
N ALA A 447 0.00 3.22 -7.44
CA ALA A 447 -0.71 2.98 -8.69
C ALA A 447 -0.36 3.98 -9.81
N GLY A 448 0.02 5.23 -9.49
CA GLY A 448 0.37 6.24 -10.49
C GLY A 448 1.58 5.87 -11.35
N THR A 449 2.44 4.97 -10.87
CA THR A 449 3.57 4.39 -11.62
C THR A 449 3.39 2.89 -11.88
N ASN A 450 2.61 2.18 -11.06
CA ASN A 450 2.40 0.74 -11.21
C ASN A 450 1.31 0.35 -12.22
N HIS A 451 0.32 1.22 -12.49
CA HIS A 451 -0.80 0.91 -13.40
C HIS A 451 -0.50 1.27 -14.87
N TRP A 452 0.78 1.21 -15.24
CA TRP A 452 1.24 1.38 -16.62
C TRP A 452 1.62 0.05 -17.23
N PHE A 453 1.51 -0.05 -18.56
CA PHE A 453 1.86 -1.28 -19.29
C PHE A 453 3.32 -1.73 -19.04
N HIS A 454 4.24 -0.78 -18.88
CA HIS A 454 5.67 -1.04 -18.60
C HIS A 454 6.02 -0.90 -17.10
N ASN A 455 5.10 -1.25 -16.21
CA ASN A 455 5.30 -1.10 -14.76
C ASN A 455 6.51 -1.86 -14.23
N ASP A 456 6.81 -3.03 -14.80
CA ASP A 456 7.95 -3.87 -14.49
C ASP A 456 9.28 -3.12 -14.69
N LEU A 457 9.41 -2.41 -15.82
CA LEU A 457 10.58 -1.59 -16.13
C LEU A 457 10.67 -0.37 -15.20
N ILE A 458 9.54 0.28 -14.90
CA ILE A 458 9.50 1.41 -13.97
C ILE A 458 9.90 0.96 -12.57
N ASN A 459 9.30 -0.11 -12.04
CA ASN A 459 9.62 -0.67 -10.74
C ASN A 459 11.12 -1.02 -10.64
N ARG A 460 11.67 -1.76 -11.62
CA ARG A 460 13.08 -2.15 -11.63
C ARG A 460 14.02 -0.93 -11.69
N SER A 461 13.63 0.12 -12.42
CA SER A 461 14.40 1.36 -12.46
C SER A 461 14.42 2.08 -11.10
N PHE A 462 13.33 2.06 -10.34
CA PHE A 462 13.30 2.64 -8.99
C PHE A 462 14.09 1.78 -7.99
N ILE A 463 13.95 0.45 -8.07
CA ILE A 463 14.73 -0.49 -7.27
C ILE A 463 16.23 -0.29 -7.53
N LEU A 464 16.63 -0.12 -8.81
CA LEU A 464 18.01 0.19 -9.17
C LEU A 464 18.52 1.44 -8.46
N LEU A 465 17.72 2.52 -8.37
CA LEU A 465 18.14 3.74 -7.67
C LEU A 465 18.40 3.51 -6.19
N VAL A 466 17.51 2.83 -5.48
CA VAL A 466 17.69 2.57 -4.04
C VAL A 466 18.75 1.49 -3.77
N ALA A 467 19.00 0.59 -4.72
CA ALA A 467 20.10 -0.37 -4.67
C ALA A 467 21.46 0.30 -4.89
N LEU A 468 21.61 1.09 -5.97
CA LEU A 468 22.83 1.85 -6.27
C LEU A 468 23.23 2.75 -5.12
N THR A 469 22.24 3.24 -4.37
CA THR A 469 22.45 4.20 -3.29
C THR A 469 22.41 3.55 -1.90
N GLY A 470 22.39 2.21 -1.84
CA GLY A 470 22.56 1.43 -0.61
C GLY A 470 21.44 1.59 0.42
N ASN A 471 20.20 1.85 -0.01
CA ASN A 471 19.09 2.16 0.88
C ASN A 471 18.15 0.97 1.17
N ILE A 472 18.23 -0.13 0.41
CA ILE A 472 17.39 -1.31 0.63
C ILE A 472 17.83 -2.03 1.92
N GLY A 473 16.87 -2.45 2.74
CA GLY A 473 17.10 -3.20 3.98
C GLY A 473 17.55 -2.35 5.18
N LYS A 474 17.53 -1.01 5.06
CA LYS A 474 17.85 -0.07 6.15
C LYS A 474 16.56 0.66 6.58
N ASN A 475 16.35 0.83 7.89
CA ASN A 475 15.26 1.66 8.41
C ASN A 475 15.27 3.07 7.79
N GLY A 476 14.09 3.55 7.38
CA GLY A 476 13.96 4.84 6.70
C GLY A 476 14.37 4.83 5.22
N GLY A 477 14.67 3.63 4.67
CA GLY A 477 15.18 3.45 3.32
C GLY A 477 14.34 2.52 2.44
N GLY A 478 14.76 2.39 1.18
CA GLY A 478 14.30 1.32 0.28
C GLY A 478 13.22 1.74 -0.72
N PHE A 479 12.78 0.73 -1.47
CA PHE A 479 11.67 0.82 -2.41
C PHE A 479 10.43 0.29 -1.70
N ASN A 480 9.44 1.15 -1.48
CA ASN A 480 8.30 0.85 -0.64
C ASN A 480 7.01 1.04 -1.45
N HIS A 481 6.43 -0.10 -1.83
CA HIS A 481 5.23 -0.19 -2.65
C HIS A 481 3.96 -0.19 -1.79
N TYR A 482 3.01 0.72 -2.08
CA TYR A 482 1.71 0.70 -1.39
C TYR A 482 0.54 0.88 -2.37
N VAL A 483 -0.33 -0.13 -2.41
CA VAL A 483 -1.55 -0.20 -3.25
C VAL A 483 -2.74 -0.67 -2.42
N GLY A 484 -3.35 -1.83 -2.75
CA GLY A 484 -4.30 -2.57 -1.93
C GLY A 484 -3.70 -3.35 -0.75
N GLN A 485 -4.57 -3.91 0.08
CA GLN A 485 -4.26 -4.58 1.34
C GLN A 485 -3.87 -6.05 1.11
N GLU A 486 -2.78 -6.28 0.40
CA GLU A 486 -2.36 -7.62 -0.02
C GLU A 486 -1.85 -8.49 1.16
N ARG A 487 -1.14 -7.86 2.12
CA ARG A 487 -0.34 -8.60 3.11
C ARG A 487 -1.18 -9.28 4.17
N ILE A 488 -1.19 -10.61 4.18
CA ILE A 488 -1.81 -11.42 5.22
C ILE A 488 -0.77 -11.99 6.19
N TRP A 489 -0.61 -11.32 7.34
CA TRP A 489 0.40 -11.69 8.35
C TRP A 489 0.28 -13.12 8.90
N PRO A 490 -0.90 -13.64 9.31
CA PRO A 490 -1.03 -15.03 9.77
C PRO A 490 -1.17 -16.02 8.61
N GLU A 491 -0.28 -15.93 7.61
CA GLU A 491 -0.36 -16.63 6.32
C GLU A 491 -0.59 -18.15 6.46
N GLN A 492 0.20 -18.83 7.30
CA GLN A 492 0.09 -20.28 7.49
C GLN A 492 -1.28 -20.69 8.05
N GLY A 493 -1.80 -19.94 9.02
CA GLY A 493 -3.10 -20.19 9.63
C GLY A 493 -4.24 -19.91 8.64
N PHE A 494 -4.10 -18.83 7.87
CA PHE A 494 -5.02 -18.48 6.80
C PHE A 494 -5.11 -19.59 5.74
N PHE A 495 -3.98 -20.08 5.22
CA PHE A 495 -4.02 -21.12 4.19
C PHE A 495 -4.57 -22.46 4.71
N LYS A 496 -4.34 -22.82 5.98
CA LYS A 496 -4.98 -23.98 6.60
C LYS A 496 -6.51 -23.85 6.67
N LEU A 497 -7.01 -22.63 6.85
CA LEU A 497 -8.46 -22.37 6.86
C LEU A 497 -9.04 -22.35 5.44
N ALA A 498 -8.34 -21.69 4.50
CA ALA A 498 -8.78 -21.52 3.12
C ALA A 498 -8.71 -22.81 2.30
N PHE A 499 -7.62 -23.58 2.42
CA PHE A 499 -7.29 -24.77 1.62
C PHE A 499 -6.80 -25.92 2.52
N PRO A 500 -7.69 -26.59 3.27
CA PRO A 500 -7.34 -27.58 4.29
C PRO A 500 -6.52 -28.76 3.78
N GLU A 501 -6.75 -29.20 2.54
CA GLU A 501 -6.04 -30.34 1.95
C GLU A 501 -4.67 -29.98 1.36
N THR A 502 -4.26 -28.70 1.49
CA THR A 502 -3.10 -28.01 0.90
C THR A 502 -3.43 -27.11 -0.30
N ARG A 503 -2.73 -25.98 -0.39
CA ARG A 503 -2.83 -25.05 -1.53
C ARG A 503 -2.48 -25.70 -2.88
N LYS A 504 -1.64 -26.73 -2.89
CA LYS A 504 -1.27 -27.46 -4.13
C LYS A 504 -2.44 -28.24 -4.75
N LYS A 505 -3.49 -28.53 -3.98
CA LYS A 505 -4.72 -29.19 -4.46
C LYS A 505 -5.81 -28.20 -4.88
N GLN A 506 -5.61 -26.89 -4.69
CA GLN A 506 -6.52 -25.86 -5.16
C GLN A 506 -6.17 -25.46 -6.60
N ARG A 507 -7.17 -25.36 -7.48
CA ARG A 507 -7.01 -24.73 -8.79
C ARG A 507 -6.97 -23.21 -8.63
N PHE A 508 -5.88 -22.60 -9.06
CA PHE A 508 -5.76 -21.15 -9.16
C PHE A 508 -5.68 -20.73 -10.62
N GLN A 509 -6.18 -19.53 -10.89
CA GLN A 509 -6.14 -18.94 -12.21
C GLN A 509 -5.70 -17.48 -12.10
N ASN A 510 -4.70 -17.10 -12.92
CA ASN A 510 -4.40 -15.69 -13.13
C ASN A 510 -5.59 -15.03 -13.84
N THR A 511 -6.22 -14.06 -13.18
CA THR A 511 -7.47 -13.46 -13.65
C THR A 511 -7.27 -12.58 -14.87
N THR A 512 -6.14 -11.89 -15.00
CA THR A 512 -5.82 -11.12 -16.22
C THR A 512 -5.85 -12.01 -17.46
N LEU A 513 -5.17 -13.16 -17.39
CA LEU A 513 -5.12 -14.15 -18.45
C LEU A 513 -6.51 -14.77 -18.69
N TRP A 514 -7.25 -15.11 -17.63
CA TRP A 514 -8.61 -15.64 -17.74
C TRP A 514 -9.56 -14.66 -18.42
N SER A 515 -9.56 -13.40 -17.99
CA SER A 515 -10.37 -12.34 -18.57
C SER A 515 -9.97 -12.06 -20.02
N TYR A 516 -8.67 -12.09 -20.34
CA TYR A 516 -8.19 -11.91 -21.70
C TYR A 516 -8.70 -13.03 -22.61
N VAL A 517 -8.57 -14.30 -22.20
CA VAL A 517 -8.97 -15.47 -22.99
C VAL A 517 -10.49 -15.50 -23.20
N HIS A 518 -11.25 -15.34 -22.12
CA HIS A 518 -12.71 -15.55 -22.09
C HIS A 518 -13.54 -14.29 -22.40
N SER A 519 -12.91 -13.15 -22.72
CA SER A 519 -13.60 -11.95 -23.18
C SER A 519 -13.27 -11.62 -24.64
N THR A 520 -14.03 -10.66 -25.17
CA THR A 520 -13.78 -10.06 -26.49
C THR A 520 -12.67 -9.00 -26.47
N SER A 521 -12.05 -8.75 -25.30
CA SER A 521 -10.99 -7.74 -25.15
C SER A 521 -9.66 -8.33 -25.63
N LYS A 522 -9.30 -8.06 -26.88
CA LYS A 522 -8.04 -8.52 -27.49
C LYS A 522 -7.09 -7.34 -27.71
N ASP A 523 -5.81 -7.56 -27.45
CA ASP A 523 -4.75 -6.60 -27.72
C ASP A 523 -4.34 -6.70 -29.20
N PRO A 524 -4.50 -5.64 -30.01
CA PRO A 524 -4.12 -5.68 -31.42
C PRO A 524 -2.61 -5.63 -31.65
N HIS A 525 -1.79 -5.35 -30.63
CA HIS A 525 -0.34 -5.20 -30.80
C HIS A 525 0.38 -6.53 -30.96
N LEU A 526 1.43 -6.52 -31.78
CA LEU A 526 2.36 -7.64 -31.92
C LEU A 526 3.59 -7.39 -31.04
N TYR A 527 3.95 -8.39 -30.26
CA TYR A 527 5.15 -8.43 -29.45
C TYR A 527 6.16 -9.35 -30.13
N ASN A 528 7.32 -8.81 -30.54
CA ASN A 528 8.32 -9.52 -31.35
C ASN A 528 7.72 -10.26 -32.57
N GLY A 529 6.74 -9.62 -33.24
CA GLY A 529 6.06 -10.17 -34.41
C GLY A 529 5.02 -11.25 -34.11
N LYS A 530 4.66 -11.48 -32.84
CA LYS A 530 3.67 -12.46 -32.40
C LYS A 530 2.54 -11.79 -31.61
N PRO A 531 1.29 -12.24 -31.74
CA PRO A 531 0.19 -11.73 -30.92
C PRO A 531 0.28 -12.30 -29.50
N ILE A 532 -0.36 -11.65 -28.53
CA ILE A 532 -0.32 -12.07 -27.11
C ILE A 532 -0.88 -13.49 -26.90
N GLU A 533 -1.84 -13.92 -27.72
CA GLU A 533 -2.40 -15.28 -27.70
C GLU A 533 -1.34 -16.35 -27.93
N TRP A 534 -0.35 -16.08 -28.78
CA TRP A 534 0.76 -17.00 -29.01
C TRP A 534 1.57 -17.20 -27.73
N TYR A 535 1.85 -16.11 -26.99
CA TYR A 535 2.56 -16.17 -25.70
C TYR A 535 1.74 -16.87 -24.63
N ILE A 536 0.43 -16.63 -24.58
CA ILE A 536 -0.47 -17.35 -23.67
C ILE A 536 -0.42 -18.85 -23.95
N GLN A 537 -0.55 -19.27 -25.22
CA GLN A 537 -0.48 -20.67 -25.61
C GLN A 537 0.85 -21.32 -25.24
N GLU A 538 1.98 -20.65 -25.50
CA GLU A 538 3.28 -21.16 -25.11
C GLU A 538 3.43 -21.23 -23.58
N SER A 539 2.94 -20.24 -22.83
CA SER A 539 3.00 -20.27 -21.36
C SER A 539 2.21 -21.44 -20.77
N VAL A 540 1.05 -21.77 -21.34
CA VAL A 540 0.22 -22.91 -20.90
C VAL A 540 0.86 -24.23 -21.30
N LYS A 541 1.34 -24.35 -22.54
CA LYS A 541 2.00 -25.56 -23.07
C LYS A 541 3.26 -25.92 -22.28
N ASN A 542 4.03 -24.92 -21.85
CA ASN A 542 5.24 -25.11 -21.05
C ASN A 542 4.96 -25.21 -19.54
N GLY A 543 3.70 -25.15 -19.11
CA GLY A 543 3.30 -25.28 -17.70
C GLY A 543 3.69 -24.08 -16.82
N TRP A 544 3.95 -22.92 -17.43
CA TRP A 544 4.30 -21.68 -16.72
C TRP A 544 3.08 -20.99 -16.12
N MET A 545 1.93 -21.08 -16.80
CA MET A 545 0.66 -20.51 -16.36
C MET A 545 -0.47 -21.54 -16.47
N PRO A 546 -1.34 -21.66 -15.45
CA PRO A 546 -2.58 -22.41 -15.59
C PRO A 546 -3.62 -21.64 -16.42
N LEU A 547 -4.49 -22.37 -17.11
CA LEU A 547 -5.69 -21.84 -17.78
C LEU A 547 -6.87 -22.78 -17.48
N TRP A 548 -7.97 -22.21 -16.99
CA TRP A 548 -9.19 -22.93 -16.61
C TRP A 548 -10.48 -22.19 -17.05
N PRO A 549 -11.58 -22.93 -17.31
CA PRO A 549 -11.50 -24.26 -17.90
C PRO A 549 -10.60 -24.23 -19.15
#